data_AF-A0A9D1M532-F1
#
_entry.id   AF-A0A9D1M532-F1
#
_cell.length_a   1.000
_cell.length_b   1.000
_cell.length_c   1.000
_cell.angle_alpha   90.00
_cell.angle_beta   90.00
_cell.angle_gamma   90.00
#
_symmetry.space_group_name_H-M   'P 1'
#
loop_
_entity.id
_entity.type
_entity.pdbx_description
1 polymer ?
#
loop_
_entity_poly.entity_id
_entity_poly.type
_entity_poly.pdbx_seq_one_letter_code
_entity_poly.pdbx_strand_id
1 'polypeptide(L)'
;MNSTKTATLSLWVTLTCLVGFGMFVMKNQVQTLENELNRINRSIQDDVKSIHVLKAEWSHLNSPSRLRTLANKHILLNPVKPEQIINYSALPFDYQANETDRRLLAQRNINTQAARNKELKKLVKAQR
;
A
#
# COMPACT_ATOMS: atom_id res chain seq x y z
N MET A 1 0.88 -75.55 23.89
CA MET A 1 1.33 -75.13 22.54
C MET A 1 0.32 -74.23 21.82
N ASN A 2 -0.96 -74.32 22.17
CA ASN A 2 -2.08 -73.53 21.66
C ASN A 2 -2.11 -72.09 22.22
N SER A 3 -1.84 -71.89 23.53
CA SER A 3 -1.91 -70.54 24.15
C SER A 3 -0.83 -69.56 23.68
N THR A 4 0.35 -70.04 23.28
CA THR A 4 1.42 -69.18 22.73
C THR A 4 1.07 -68.70 21.34
N LYS A 5 0.47 -69.55 20.51
CA LYS A 5 0.01 -69.18 19.16
C LYS A 5 -1.13 -68.15 19.21
N THR A 6 -2.07 -68.29 20.14
CA THR A 6 -3.15 -67.31 20.32
C THR A 6 -2.62 -65.98 20.86
N ALA A 7 -1.62 -66.01 21.76
CA ALA A 7 -0.96 -64.79 22.25
C ALA A 7 -0.25 -64.04 21.11
N THR A 8 0.53 -64.75 20.27
CA THR A 8 1.20 -64.15 19.12
C THR A 8 0.19 -63.56 18.13
N LEU A 9 -0.90 -64.27 17.82
CA LEU A 9 -1.96 -63.75 16.95
C LEU A 9 -2.61 -62.48 17.52
N SER A 10 -2.91 -62.44 18.82
CA SER A 10 -3.47 -61.24 19.45
C SER A 10 -2.52 -60.04 19.40
N LEU A 11 -1.21 -60.27 19.53
CA LEU A 11 -0.19 -59.23 19.44
C LEU A 11 -0.09 -58.68 18.02
N TRP A 12 -0.07 -59.54 17.00
CA TRP A 12 -0.06 -59.12 15.60
C TRP A 12 -1.32 -58.33 15.23
N VAL A 13 -2.50 -58.79 15.65
CA VAL A 13 -3.77 -58.07 15.39
C VAL A 13 -3.75 -56.69 16.06
N THR A 14 -3.31 -56.61 17.32
CA THR A 14 -3.24 -55.33 18.05
C THR A 14 -2.25 -54.37 17.38
N LEU A 15 -1.09 -54.88 16.96
CA LEU A 15 -0.06 -54.09 16.29
C LEU A 15 -0.56 -53.53 14.95
N THR A 16 -1.17 -54.38 14.11
CA THR A 16 -1.71 -53.95 12.81
C THR A 16 -2.88 -52.97 12.99
N CYS A 17 -3.74 -53.18 13.99
CA CYS A 17 -4.84 -52.27 14.29
C CYS A 17 -4.34 -50.88 14.70
N LEU A 18 -3.30 -50.82 15.55
CA LEU A 18 -2.69 -49.56 15.99
C LEU A 18 -2.05 -48.79 14.83
N VAL A 19 -1.34 -49.47 13.94
CA VAL A 19 -0.76 -48.86 12.73
C VAL A 19 -1.86 -48.38 11.77
N GLY A 20 -2.90 -49.19 11.53
CA GLY A 20 -4.03 -48.82 10.69
C GLY A 20 -4.78 -47.59 11.21
N PHE A 21 -5.00 -47.52 12.52
CA PHE A 21 -5.62 -46.36 13.16
C PHE A 21 -4.75 -45.10 13.04
N GLY A 22 -3.43 -45.22 13.27
CA GLY A 22 -2.48 -44.11 13.07
C GLY A 22 -2.49 -43.58 11.63
N MET A 23 -2.48 -44.48 10.65
CA MET A 23 -2.56 -44.12 9.22
C MET A 23 -3.89 -43.44 8.87
N PHE A 24 -5.00 -43.91 9.43
CA PHE A 24 -6.32 -43.32 9.22
C PHE A 24 -6.40 -41.89 9.76
N VAL A 25 -5.91 -41.67 10.99
CA VAL A 25 -5.88 -40.34 11.62
C VAL A 25 -4.98 -39.37 10.83
N MET A 26 -3.82 -39.83 10.38
CA MET A 26 -2.91 -39.03 9.56
C MET A 26 -3.56 -38.66 8.21
N LYS A 27 -4.16 -39.64 7.52
CA LYS A 27 -4.83 -39.41 6.24
C LYS A 27 -6.01 -38.44 6.39
N ASN A 28 -6.70 -38.45 7.52
CA ASN A 28 -7.82 -37.53 7.77
C ASN A 28 -7.33 -36.08 7.95
N GLN A 29 -6.21 -35.87 8.64
CA GLN A 29 -5.60 -34.54 8.81
C GLN A 29 -5.07 -34.00 7.48
N VAL A 30 -4.38 -34.84 6.69
CA VAL A 30 -3.87 -34.45 5.37
C VAL A 30 -5.00 -34.05 4.43
N GLN A 31 -6.10 -34.83 4.38
CA GLN A 31 -7.26 -34.49 3.55
C GLN A 31 -7.91 -33.17 3.96
N THR A 32 -7.95 -32.86 5.26
CA THR A 32 -8.51 -31.59 5.74
C THR A 32 -7.66 -30.41 5.26
N LEU A 33 -6.34 -30.54 5.33
CA LEU A 33 -5.41 -29.50 4.89
C LEU A 33 -5.40 -29.34 3.36
N GLU A 34 -5.48 -30.43 2.61
CA GLU A 34 -5.63 -30.41 1.15
C GLU A 34 -6.95 -29.75 0.72
N ASN A 35 -8.04 -30.02 1.43
CA ASN A 35 -9.34 -29.41 1.16
C ASN A 35 -9.32 -27.90 1.45
N GLU A 36 -8.66 -27.48 2.52
CA GLU A 36 -8.50 -26.06 2.85
C GLU A 36 -7.64 -25.34 1.80
N LEU A 37 -6.52 -25.94 1.39
CA LEU A 37 -5.66 -25.40 0.35
C LEU A 37 -6.40 -25.26 -0.99
N ASN A 38 -7.18 -26.27 -1.38
CA ASN A 38 -8.00 -26.23 -2.58
C ASN A 38 -9.10 -25.17 -2.50
N ARG A 39 -9.73 -24.99 -1.33
CA ARG A 39 -10.74 -23.95 -1.10
C ARG A 39 -10.14 -22.55 -1.22
N ILE A 40 -8.99 -22.31 -0.62
CA ILE A 40 -8.29 -21.03 -0.68
C ILE A 40 -7.89 -20.71 -2.13
N ASN A 41 -7.32 -21.69 -2.85
CA ASN A 41 -6.92 -21.49 -4.25
C ASN A 41 -8.11 -21.13 -5.15
N ARG A 42 -9.28 -21.74 -4.93
CA ARG A 42 -10.52 -21.38 -5.63
C ARG A 42 -10.97 -19.96 -5.29
N SER A 43 -10.93 -19.57 -4.01
CA SER A 43 -11.26 -18.19 -3.60
C SER A 43 -10.38 -17.16 -4.30
N ILE A 44 -9.06 -17.41 -4.36
CA ILE A 44 -8.10 -16.52 -5.04
C ILE A 44 -8.48 -16.35 -6.52
N GLN A 45 -8.83 -17.44 -7.20
CA GLN A 45 -9.24 -17.38 -8.61
C GLN A 45 -10.50 -16.54 -8.81
N ASP A 46 -11.48 -16.66 -7.92
CA ASP A 46 -12.73 -15.91 -8.01
C ASP A 46 -12.55 -14.43 -7.65
N ASP A 47 -11.67 -14.11 -6.70
CA ASP A 47 -11.27 -12.74 -6.38
C ASP A 47 -10.57 -12.07 -7.55
N VAL A 48 -9.66 -12.77 -8.24
CA VAL A 48 -8.98 -12.25 -9.43
C VAL A 48 -9.97 -11.91 -10.54
N LYS A 49 -10.97 -12.77 -10.79
CA LYS A 49 -12.04 -12.48 -11.76
C LYS A 49 -12.83 -11.25 -11.36
N SER A 50 -13.19 -11.13 -10.09
CA SER A 50 -13.94 -9.99 -9.56
C SER A 50 -13.18 -8.68 -9.69
N ILE A 51 -11.87 -8.68 -9.39
CA ILE A 51 -10.98 -7.53 -9.61
C ILE A 51 -10.91 -7.17 -11.09
N HIS A 52 -10.85 -8.15 -11.99
CA HIS A 52 -10.82 -7.89 -13.43
C HIS A 52 -12.09 -7.19 -13.92
N VAL A 53 -13.26 -7.66 -13.47
CA VAL A 53 -14.55 -7.02 -13.75
C VAL A 53 -14.58 -5.60 -13.18
N LEU A 54 -14.22 -5.43 -11.92
CA LEU A 54 -14.25 -4.11 -11.28
C LEU A 54 -13.28 -3.13 -11.96
N LYS A 55 -12.13 -3.60 -12.46
CA LYS A 55 -11.19 -2.78 -13.23
C LYS A 55 -11.77 -2.38 -14.58
N ALA A 56 -12.51 -3.27 -15.25
CA ALA A 56 -13.21 -2.96 -16.48
C ALA A 56 -14.33 -1.93 -16.24
N GLU A 57 -15.11 -2.10 -15.17
CA GLU A 57 -16.14 -1.15 -14.75
C GLU A 57 -15.54 0.21 -14.38
N TRP A 58 -14.44 0.22 -13.62
CA TRP A 58 -13.73 1.45 -13.26
C TRP A 58 -13.18 2.18 -14.49
N SER A 59 -12.64 1.44 -15.46
CA SER A 59 -12.20 2.01 -16.75
C SER A 59 -13.37 2.62 -17.52
N HIS A 60 -14.51 1.93 -17.55
CA HIS A 60 -15.73 2.44 -18.17
C HIS A 60 -16.24 3.72 -17.49
N LEU A 61 -16.27 3.74 -16.15
CA LEU A 61 -16.70 4.88 -15.35
C LEU A 61 -15.74 6.08 -15.47
N ASN A 62 -14.43 5.82 -15.62
CA ASN A 62 -13.40 6.86 -15.81
C ASN A 62 -13.17 7.26 -17.28
N SER A 63 -14.05 6.87 -18.19
CA SER A 63 -13.94 7.30 -19.58
C SER A 63 -13.99 8.84 -19.69
N PRO A 64 -12.97 9.48 -20.29
CA PRO A 64 -12.83 10.94 -20.25
C PRO A 64 -13.92 11.65 -21.05
N SER A 65 -14.54 10.99 -22.03
CA SER A 65 -15.73 11.49 -22.74
C SER A 65 -16.96 11.57 -21.82
N ARG A 66 -17.20 10.55 -20.99
CA ARG A 66 -18.29 10.53 -20.02
C ARG A 66 -18.05 11.54 -18.90
N LEU A 67 -16.83 11.60 -18.37
CA LEU A 67 -16.44 12.58 -17.35
C LEU A 67 -16.62 14.02 -17.87
N ARG A 68 -16.24 14.31 -19.13
CA ARG A 68 -16.51 15.63 -19.76
C ARG A 68 -18.01 15.93 -19.90
N THR A 69 -18.81 14.93 -20.27
CA THR A 69 -20.26 15.10 -20.40
C THR A 69 -20.91 15.37 -19.04
N LEU A 70 -20.49 14.64 -18.00
CA LEU A 70 -21.00 14.81 -16.64
C LEU A 70 -20.53 16.12 -16.03
N ALA A 71 -19.26 16.49 -16.25
CA ALA A 71 -18.71 17.79 -15.89
C ALA A 71 -19.54 18.89 -16.54
N ASN A 72 -19.73 18.91 -17.86
CA ASN A 72 -20.55 19.92 -18.54
C ASN A 72 -22.00 19.99 -18.03
N LYS A 73 -22.58 18.85 -17.62
CA LYS A 73 -23.98 18.79 -17.16
C LYS A 73 -24.16 19.28 -15.72
N HIS A 74 -23.19 19.05 -14.84
CA HIS A 74 -23.32 19.31 -13.39
C HIS A 74 -22.37 20.40 -12.87
N ILE A 75 -21.34 20.75 -13.63
CA ILE A 75 -20.33 21.75 -13.30
C ILE A 75 -20.22 22.69 -14.50
N LEU A 76 -20.27 24.01 -14.27
CA LEU A 76 -20.10 25.03 -15.32
C LEU A 76 -18.63 25.14 -15.82
N LEU A 77 -17.96 24.01 -16.05
CA LEU A 77 -16.59 23.96 -16.55
C LEU A 77 -16.60 24.20 -18.06
N ASN A 78 -16.23 25.42 -18.47
CA ASN A 78 -15.98 25.70 -19.87
C ASN A 78 -14.82 24.83 -20.40
N PRO A 79 -14.90 24.34 -21.65
CA PRO A 79 -13.80 23.59 -22.25
C PRO A 79 -12.53 24.43 -22.24
N VAL A 80 -11.39 23.78 -21.92
CA VAL A 80 -10.07 24.43 -21.95
C VAL A 80 -9.86 25.01 -23.35
N LYS A 81 -9.71 26.33 -23.42
CA LYS A 81 -9.49 26.99 -24.70
C LYS A 81 -8.06 26.73 -25.18
N PRO A 82 -7.81 26.59 -26.49
CA PRO A 82 -6.48 26.39 -27.04
C PRO A 82 -5.46 27.42 -26.54
N GLU A 83 -5.89 28.65 -26.33
CA GLU A 83 -5.06 29.75 -25.82
C GLU A 83 -4.56 29.54 -24.38
N GLN A 84 -5.19 28.64 -23.60
CA GLN A 84 -4.80 28.34 -22.22
C GLN A 84 -3.75 27.20 -22.14
N ILE A 85 -3.49 26.52 -23.26
CA ILE A 85 -2.47 25.47 -23.36
C ILE A 85 -1.15 26.14 -23.70
N ILE A 86 -0.45 26.62 -22.68
CA ILE A 86 0.89 27.21 -22.84
C ILE A 86 1.97 26.12 -22.90
N ASN A 87 3.01 26.35 -23.70
CA ASN A 87 4.19 25.49 -23.71
C ASN A 87 4.92 25.60 -22.36
N TYR A 88 5.52 24.51 -21.89
CA TYR A 88 6.33 24.51 -20.67
C TYR A 88 7.43 25.59 -20.68
N SER A 89 7.97 25.94 -21.85
CA SER A 89 8.95 27.02 -22.01
C SER A 89 8.41 28.43 -21.80
N ALA A 90 7.08 28.62 -21.88
CA ALA A 90 6.41 29.89 -21.64
C ALA A 90 6.04 30.10 -20.16
N LEU A 91 6.33 29.12 -19.30
CA LEU A 91 6.18 29.26 -17.86
C LEU A 91 7.32 30.16 -17.34
N PRO A 92 6.99 31.18 -16.52
CA PRO A 92 8.00 32.06 -15.91
C PRO A 92 8.71 31.30 -14.78
N PHE A 93 9.59 30.38 -15.15
CA PHE A 93 10.48 29.72 -14.20
C PHE A 93 11.66 30.65 -13.88
N ASP A 94 11.42 31.67 -13.07
CA ASP A 94 12.46 32.56 -12.58
C ASP A 94 13.30 31.86 -11.50
N TYR A 95 14.18 30.95 -11.91
CA TYR A 95 15.11 30.27 -11.01
C TYR A 95 16.25 31.19 -10.53
N GLN A 96 16.65 32.21 -11.31
CA GLN A 96 17.77 33.09 -10.96
C GLN A 96 17.38 34.32 -10.12
N ALA A 97 16.18 34.87 -10.32
CA ALA A 97 15.72 36.03 -9.53
C ALA A 97 15.55 35.66 -8.04
N ASN A 98 15.07 34.45 -7.77
CA ASN A 98 14.84 33.99 -6.41
C ASN A 98 16.12 33.78 -5.59
N GLU A 99 17.26 33.46 -6.20
CA GLU A 99 18.45 33.09 -5.45
C GLU A 99 19.18 34.33 -4.91
N THR A 100 19.18 35.40 -5.69
CA THR A 100 19.74 36.70 -5.27
C THR A 100 18.87 37.31 -4.18
N ASP A 101 17.54 37.27 -4.34
CA ASP A 101 16.61 37.71 -3.30
C ASP A 101 16.70 36.86 -2.03
N ARG A 102 16.84 35.54 -2.15
CA ARG A 102 17.04 34.65 -0.99
C ARG A 102 18.33 34.94 -0.24
N ARG A 103 19.43 35.21 -0.95
CA ARG A 103 20.70 35.60 -0.34
C ARG A 103 20.59 36.97 0.35
N LEU A 104 19.92 37.94 -0.27
CA LEU A 104 19.68 39.25 0.32
C LEU A 104 18.80 39.19 1.58
N LEU A 105 17.76 38.36 1.56
CA LEU A 105 16.87 38.12 2.71
C LEU A 105 17.62 37.40 3.84
N ALA A 106 18.43 36.38 3.53
CA ALA A 106 19.27 35.69 4.50
C ALA A 106 20.28 36.65 5.14
N GLN A 107 20.95 37.48 4.34
CA GLN A 107 21.90 38.48 4.83
C GLN A 107 21.24 39.51 5.73
N ARG A 108 20.07 40.04 5.36
CA ARG A 108 19.30 40.97 6.21
C ARG A 108 18.92 40.32 7.54
N ASN A 109 18.39 39.10 7.51
CA ASN A 109 17.99 38.40 8.74
C ASN A 109 19.20 38.19 9.67
N ILE A 110 20.34 37.74 9.17
CA ILE A 110 21.56 37.55 9.99
C ILE A 110 22.03 38.87 10.60
N ASN A 111 22.09 39.94 9.82
CA ASN A 111 22.53 41.26 10.28
C ASN A 111 21.62 41.82 11.38
N THR A 112 20.30 41.67 11.23
CA THR A 112 19.33 42.15 12.23
C THR A 112 19.44 41.38 13.56
N GLN A 113 19.68 40.07 13.50
CA GLN A 113 19.90 39.26 14.70
C GLN A 113 21.23 39.58 15.38
N ALA A 114 22.30 39.82 14.61
CA ALA A 114 23.59 40.25 15.15
C ALA A 114 23.49 41.60 15.87
N ALA A 115 22.78 42.57 15.29
CA ALA A 115 22.52 43.86 15.91
C ALA A 115 21.73 43.71 17.22
N ARG A 116 20.66 42.90 17.21
CA ARG A 116 19.85 42.60 18.40
C ARG A 116 20.67 41.95 19.51
N ASN A 117 21.51 40.98 19.18
CA ASN A 117 22.40 40.32 20.14
C ASN A 117 23.45 41.28 20.72
N LYS A 118 23.94 42.24 19.92
CA LYS A 118 24.86 43.28 20.39
C LYS A 118 24.19 44.21 21.39
N GLU A 119 22.95 44.62 21.13
CA GLU A 119 22.13 45.42 22.05
C GLU A 119 21.84 44.64 23.35
N LEU A 120 21.40 43.38 23.26
CA LEU A 120 21.20 42.53 24.43
C LEU A 120 22.47 42.41 25.29
N LYS A 121 23.63 42.22 24.67
CA LYS A 121 24.92 42.18 25.39
C LYS A 121 25.25 43.52 26.07
N LYS A 122 24.92 44.66 25.46
CA LYS A 122 25.11 45.97 26.09
C LYS A 122 24.18 46.15 27.29
N LEU A 123 22.91 45.75 27.17
CA LEU A 123 21.95 45.82 28.27
C LEU A 123 22.37 44.93 29.44
N VAL A 124 22.81 43.70 29.17
CA VAL A 124 23.36 42.79 30.20
C VAL A 124 24.61 43.38 30.86
N LYS A 125 25.49 44.03 30.09
CA LYS A 125 26.68 44.68 30.63
C LYS A 125 26.37 45.95 31.43
N ALA A 126 25.29 46.67 31.08
CA ALA A 126 24.84 47.86 31.79
C ALA A 126 24.09 47.53 33.11
N GLN A 127 23.57 46.30 33.23
CA GLN A 127 22.93 45.79 34.45
C GLN A 127 23.89 45.18 35.49
N ARG A 128 25.20 45.13 35.20
CA ARG A 128 26.25 44.62 36.10
C ARG A 128 27.21 45.73 36.47
#